data_AF-A0A1R3FN04-F1
#
_entry.id   AF-A0A1R3FN04-F1
#
_cell.length_a   1.000
_cell.length_b   1.000
_cell.length_c   1.000
_cell.angle_alpha   90.00
_cell.angle_beta   90.00
_cell.angle_gamma   90.00
#
_symmetry.space_group_name_H-M   'P 1'
#
loop_
_entity.id
_entity.type
_entity.pdbx_description
1 polymer ?
#
loop_
_entity_poly.entity_id
_entity_poly.type
_entity_poly.pdbx_seq_one_letter_code
_entity_poly.pdbx_strand_id
1 'polypeptide(L)'
;MPLQADTFIGCALAVLAVIYVLPDWQSKRLHKVMADALDSNKNYLAQIIGQYRVGKKDSLNYRIARRSAHNNDANLTAAISSMLVEPGKYRTSEDESFRFLTLNHALLSYISALGAHRTRIDDEATHKLVLDAHRVIHEHLDALNDQLYSHQEQCEVKNAYDPELDKRLSEWREEDESSVRMVLQQLHLIYRMLPELHTLATKFAVKVKIDKPFETEAS
;
A
#
# COMPACT_ATOMS: atom_id res chain seq x y z
N MET A 1 10.15 39.83 37.98
CA MET A 1 9.81 38.41 37.81
C MET A 1 10.31 37.95 36.44
N PRO A 2 11.49 37.31 36.33
CA PRO A 2 12.17 37.06 35.05
C PRO A 2 12.07 35.59 34.57
N LEU A 3 10.93 34.92 34.73
CA LEU A 3 10.79 33.49 34.38
C LEU A 3 10.02 33.24 33.07
N GLN A 4 9.34 34.26 32.54
CA GLN A 4 8.45 34.09 31.38
C GLN A 4 9.20 34.13 30.06
N ALA A 5 10.24 34.97 29.93
CA ALA A 5 11.01 35.10 28.70
C ALA A 5 11.73 33.80 28.31
N ASP A 6 12.34 33.10 29.28
CA ASP A 6 13.04 31.84 29.01
C ASP A 6 12.10 30.71 28.57
N THR A 7 10.84 30.73 29.04
CA THR A 7 9.82 29.75 28.61
C THR A 7 9.34 30.02 27.18
N PHE A 8 9.16 31.29 26.80
CA PHE A 8 8.81 31.65 25.42
C PHE A 8 9.94 31.33 24.44
N ILE A 9 11.19 31.56 24.82
CA ILE A 9 12.36 31.24 24.02
C ILE A 9 12.49 29.71 23.85
N GLY A 10 12.32 28.95 24.94
CA GLY A 10 12.32 27.49 24.89
C GLY A 10 11.19 26.92 24.01
N CYS A 11 9.98 27.47 24.10
CA CYS A 11 8.84 27.05 23.28
C CYS A 11 9.04 27.42 21.80
N ALA A 12 9.59 28.60 21.51
CA ALA A 12 9.92 29.02 20.15
C ALA A 12 11.01 28.15 19.53
N LEU A 13 12.07 27.82 20.29
CA LEU A 13 13.12 26.90 19.85
C LEU A 13 12.58 25.47 19.63
N ALA A 14 11.68 24.99 20.48
CA ALA A 14 11.03 23.69 20.29
C ALA A 14 10.16 23.66 19.03
N VAL A 15 9.37 24.71 18.78
CA VAL A 15 8.56 24.86 17.56
C VAL A 15 9.46 24.93 16.32
N LEU A 16 10.56 25.68 16.38
CA LEU A 16 11.54 25.74 15.28
C LEU A 16 12.23 24.39 15.05
N ALA A 17 12.63 23.68 16.10
CA ALA A 17 13.21 22.34 15.98
C ALA A 17 12.21 21.35 15.38
N VAL A 18 10.93 21.41 15.78
CA VAL A 18 9.85 20.61 15.17
C VAL A 18 9.69 20.97 13.69
N ILE A 19 9.67 22.26 13.35
CA ILE A 19 9.51 22.72 11.96
C ILE A 19 10.72 22.38 11.07
N TYR A 20 11.94 22.28 11.60
CA TYR A 20 13.15 22.05 10.79
C TYR A 20 13.71 20.64 10.85
N VAL A 21 13.48 19.88 11.93
CA VAL A 21 13.96 18.49 12.09
C VAL A 21 12.89 17.49 11.64
N LEU A 22 11.58 17.77 11.79
CA LEU A 22 10.53 16.89 11.28
C LEU A 22 10.27 16.88 9.75
N PRO A 23 10.69 17.84 8.92
CA PRO A 23 10.45 17.72 7.48
C PRO A 23 11.40 16.71 6.82
N ASP A 24 12.69 16.78 7.15
CA ASP A 24 13.73 16.06 6.40
C ASP A 24 13.68 14.53 6.60
N TRP A 25 13.24 14.05 7.78
CA TRP A 25 13.06 12.62 8.06
C TRP A 25 11.77 12.01 7.46
N GLN A 26 10.74 12.82 7.17
CA GLN A 26 9.40 12.30 6.81
C GLN A 26 9.26 12.13 5.29
N SER A 27 9.77 13.08 4.50
CA SER A 27 9.94 12.93 3.05
C SER A 27 10.84 11.74 2.70
N LYS A 28 11.99 11.59 3.39
CA LYS A 28 12.90 10.43 3.25
C LYS A 28 12.27 9.09 3.65
N ARG A 29 11.12 9.11 4.35
CA ARG A 29 10.38 7.91 4.77
C ARG A 29 9.12 7.65 3.95
N LEU A 30 8.73 8.52 3.01
CA LEU A 30 7.48 8.36 2.29
C LEU A 30 7.41 7.01 1.56
N HIS A 31 8.48 6.61 0.88
CA HIS A 31 8.59 5.28 0.24
C HIS A 31 8.40 4.13 1.22
N LYS A 32 8.97 4.24 2.42
CA LYS A 32 8.80 3.24 3.48
C LYS A 32 7.36 3.18 3.96
N VAL A 33 6.72 4.33 4.16
CA VAL A 33 5.30 4.39 4.57
C VAL A 33 4.38 3.82 3.49
N MET A 34 4.68 4.07 2.22
CA MET A 34 4.00 3.45 1.08
C MET A 34 4.17 1.92 1.07
N ALA A 35 5.40 1.45 1.30
CA ALA A 35 5.71 0.02 1.37
C ALA A 35 4.98 -0.67 2.54
N ASP A 36 5.02 -0.08 3.74
CA ASP A 36 4.31 -0.56 4.93
C ASP A 36 2.78 -0.63 4.73
N ALA A 37 2.21 0.32 3.98
CA ALA A 37 0.80 0.31 3.61
C ALA A 37 0.46 -0.87 2.68
N LEU A 38 1.29 -1.13 1.66
CA LEU A 38 1.09 -2.28 0.77
C LEU A 38 1.28 -3.61 1.50
N ASP A 39 2.32 -3.75 2.33
CA ASP A 39 2.59 -4.99 3.07
C ASP A 39 1.46 -5.32 4.06
N SER A 40 0.95 -4.31 4.78
CA SER A 40 -0.19 -4.53 5.68
C SER A 40 -1.50 -4.87 4.94
N ASN A 41 -1.73 -4.29 3.76
CA ASN A 41 -2.84 -4.69 2.87
C ASN A 41 -2.67 -6.13 2.35
N LYS A 42 -1.45 -6.51 1.92
CA LYS A 42 -1.09 -7.89 1.51
C LYS A 42 -1.39 -8.90 2.62
N ASN A 43 -0.94 -8.60 3.83
CA ASN A 43 -1.16 -9.44 5.01
C ASN A 43 -2.64 -9.53 5.39
N TYR A 44 -3.39 -8.43 5.27
CA TYR A 44 -4.83 -8.42 5.51
C TYR A 44 -5.59 -9.28 4.49
N LEU A 45 -5.26 -9.17 3.20
CA LEU A 45 -5.82 -10.02 2.15
C LEU A 45 -5.53 -11.50 2.43
N ALA A 46 -4.30 -11.87 2.78
CA ALA A 46 -3.94 -13.25 3.09
C ALA A 46 -4.78 -13.85 4.24
N GLN A 47 -5.08 -13.07 5.29
CA GLN A 47 -5.95 -13.51 6.39
C GLN A 47 -7.42 -13.71 5.96
N ILE A 48 -7.89 -12.99 4.94
CA ILE A 48 -9.23 -13.17 4.37
C ILE A 48 -9.26 -14.41 3.48
N ILE A 49 -8.29 -14.58 2.59
CA ILE A 49 -8.20 -15.73 1.68
C ILE A 49 -8.11 -17.05 2.46
N GLY A 50 -7.35 -17.08 3.56
CA GLY A 50 -7.29 -18.25 4.44
C GLY A 50 -8.65 -18.65 5.03
N GLN A 51 -9.57 -17.70 5.25
CA GLN A 51 -10.91 -17.96 5.77
C GLN A 51 -11.89 -18.47 4.70
N TYR A 52 -11.61 -18.27 3.40
CA TYR A 52 -12.44 -18.88 2.35
C TYR A 52 -12.35 -20.41 2.34
N ARG A 53 -11.24 -20.98 2.82
CA ARG A 53 -11.04 -22.44 2.88
C ARG A 53 -11.60 -23.09 4.15
N VAL A 54 -11.41 -22.43 5.30
CA VAL A 54 -11.73 -23.01 6.63
C VAL A 54 -13.07 -22.47 7.18
N GLY A 55 -13.65 -21.48 6.52
CA GLY A 55 -14.83 -20.76 6.98
C GLY A 55 -14.48 -19.54 7.85
N LYS A 56 -15.48 -18.66 8.04
CA LYS A 56 -15.35 -17.42 8.81
C LYS A 56 -14.93 -17.72 10.25
N LYS A 57 -13.76 -17.20 10.63
CA LYS A 57 -13.27 -17.23 12.01
C LYS A 57 -12.64 -15.89 12.32
N ASP A 58 -13.20 -15.16 13.29
CA ASP A 58 -12.59 -13.91 13.79
C ASP A 58 -11.35 -14.22 14.64
N SER A 59 -10.31 -14.70 13.97
CA SER A 59 -9.02 -14.98 14.59
C SER A 59 -8.37 -13.67 15.07
N LEU A 60 -7.55 -13.78 16.12
CA LEU A 60 -6.73 -12.68 16.58
C LEU A 60 -5.87 -12.12 15.43
N ASN A 61 -5.29 -13.00 14.62
CA ASN A 61 -4.47 -12.63 13.46
C ASN A 61 -5.25 -11.81 12.42
N TYR A 62 -6.50 -12.18 12.12
CA TYR A 62 -7.37 -11.39 11.24
C TYR A 62 -7.62 -9.98 11.79
N ARG A 63 -7.92 -9.87 13.09
CA ARG A 63 -8.17 -8.57 13.74
C ARG A 63 -6.93 -7.69 13.75
N ILE A 64 -5.76 -8.28 14.00
CA ILE A 64 -4.47 -7.57 13.97
C ILE A 64 -4.19 -7.07 12.55
N ALA A 65 -4.31 -7.94 11.54
CA ALA A 65 -4.03 -7.57 10.15
C ALA A 65 -4.97 -6.46 9.66
N ARG A 66 -6.28 -6.57 9.94
CA ARG A 66 -7.26 -5.53 9.62
C ARG A 66 -6.91 -4.19 10.25
N ARG A 67 -6.57 -4.19 11.55
CA ARG A 67 -6.21 -2.97 12.28
C ARG A 67 -4.92 -2.37 11.73
N SER A 68 -3.92 -3.21 11.44
CA SER A 68 -2.66 -2.75 10.86
C SER A 68 -2.86 -2.09 9.51
N ALA A 69 -3.69 -2.65 8.64
CA ALA A 69 -3.97 -2.09 7.32
C ALA A 69 -4.61 -0.69 7.42
N HIS A 70 -5.64 -0.53 8.26
CA HIS A 70 -6.24 0.80 8.50
C HIS A 70 -5.27 1.79 9.18
N ASN A 71 -4.44 1.33 10.11
CA ASN A 71 -3.45 2.20 10.75
C ASN A 71 -2.39 2.69 9.76
N ASN A 72 -1.87 1.81 8.89
CA ASN A 72 -0.87 2.19 7.90
C ASN A 72 -1.45 3.07 6.79
N ASP A 73 -2.72 2.85 6.42
CA ASP A 73 -3.45 3.75 5.53
C ASP A 73 -3.58 5.17 6.11
N ALA A 74 -3.97 5.29 7.39
CA ALA A 74 -4.00 6.57 8.09
C ALA A 74 -2.60 7.22 8.20
N ASN A 75 -1.56 6.42 8.47
CA ASN A 75 -0.18 6.88 8.50
C ASN A 75 0.27 7.41 7.14
N LEU A 76 -0.12 6.75 6.04
CA LEU A 76 0.15 7.19 4.68
C LEU A 76 -0.54 8.51 4.36
N THR A 77 -1.83 8.65 4.69
CA THR A 77 -2.57 9.91 4.53
C THR A 77 -1.90 11.05 5.30
N ALA A 78 -1.46 10.80 6.54
CA ALA A 78 -0.78 11.79 7.37
C ALA A 78 0.60 12.16 6.82
N ALA A 79 1.36 11.18 6.33
CA ALA A 79 2.67 11.41 5.71
C ALA A 79 2.56 12.28 4.45
N ILE A 80 1.60 11.97 3.57
CA ILE A 80 1.36 12.76 2.36
C ILE A 80 0.85 14.16 2.72
N SER A 81 -0.09 14.27 3.66
CA SER A 81 -0.59 15.58 4.10
C SER A 81 0.53 16.45 4.69
N SER A 82 1.46 15.86 5.42
CA SER A 82 2.63 16.55 5.97
C SER A 82 3.55 17.04 4.85
N MET A 83 3.85 16.18 3.86
CA MET A 83 4.66 16.53 2.69
C MET A 83 4.11 17.74 1.92
N LEU A 84 2.79 17.87 1.79
CA LEU A 84 2.17 19.00 1.07
C LEU A 84 2.38 20.35 1.74
N VAL A 85 2.57 20.38 3.05
CA VAL A 85 2.81 21.61 3.82
C VAL A 85 4.29 22.03 3.72
N GLU A 86 5.18 21.15 3.26
CA GLU A 86 6.60 21.45 3.11
C GLU A 86 6.86 22.49 2.00
N PRO A 87 7.89 23.35 2.14
CA PRO A 87 8.25 24.31 1.09
C PRO A 87 8.73 23.60 -0.18
N GLY A 88 8.44 24.18 -1.35
CA GLY A 88 8.46 23.52 -2.66
C GLY A 88 9.74 22.76 -3.08
N LYS A 89 10.90 23.02 -2.44
CA LYS A 89 12.12 22.22 -2.65
C LYS A 89 12.04 20.79 -2.07
N TYR A 90 11.06 20.50 -1.22
CA TYR A 90 10.84 19.18 -0.60
C TYR A 90 9.55 18.49 -1.07
N ARG A 91 8.71 19.19 -1.85
CA ARG A 91 7.49 18.64 -2.48
C ARG A 91 7.85 17.80 -3.70
N THR A 92 8.45 16.65 -3.46
CA THR A 92 8.81 15.74 -4.55
C THR A 92 7.62 14.81 -4.85
N SER A 93 7.12 14.84 -6.09
CA SER A 93 6.10 13.88 -6.59
C SER A 93 4.70 14.00 -5.97
N GLU A 94 4.18 15.22 -5.85
CA GLU A 94 2.83 15.47 -5.31
C GLU A 94 1.74 14.67 -6.04
N ASP A 95 1.67 14.76 -7.37
CA ASP A 95 0.69 14.03 -8.19
C ASP A 95 0.82 12.52 -8.01
N GLU A 96 2.03 11.97 -8.12
CA GLU A 96 2.26 10.53 -7.94
C GLU A 96 1.88 10.07 -6.53
N SER A 97 2.14 10.88 -5.50
CA SER A 97 1.81 10.56 -4.11
C SER A 97 0.31 10.50 -3.89
N PHE A 98 -0.45 11.46 -4.43
CA PHE A 98 -1.91 11.44 -4.36
C PHE A 98 -2.52 10.27 -5.13
N ARG A 99 -1.99 9.96 -6.32
CA ARG A 99 -2.42 8.80 -7.10
C ARG A 99 -2.16 7.50 -6.34
N PHE A 100 -0.98 7.38 -5.73
CA PHE A 100 -0.66 6.23 -4.89
C PHE A 100 -1.59 6.11 -3.69
N LEU A 101 -1.85 7.21 -2.96
CA LEU A 101 -2.78 7.25 -1.84
C LEU A 101 -4.17 6.78 -2.25
N THR A 102 -4.67 7.27 -3.38
CA THR A 102 -5.98 6.91 -3.93
C THR A 102 -6.05 5.41 -4.23
N LEU A 103 -5.00 4.85 -4.83
CA LEU A 103 -4.90 3.42 -5.11
C LEU A 103 -4.81 2.60 -3.81
N ASN A 104 -4.06 3.06 -2.80
CA ASN A 104 -3.98 2.37 -1.51
C ASN A 104 -5.33 2.34 -0.79
N HIS A 105 -6.05 3.47 -0.77
CA HIS A 105 -7.40 3.56 -0.22
C HIS A 105 -8.39 2.64 -0.96
N ALA A 106 -8.32 2.59 -2.29
CA ALA A 106 -9.15 1.69 -3.09
C ALA A 106 -8.83 0.22 -2.80
N LEU A 107 -7.54 -0.14 -2.74
CA LEU A 107 -7.07 -1.48 -2.38
C LEU A 107 -7.62 -1.91 -1.01
N LEU A 108 -7.45 -1.08 0.03
CA LEU A 108 -7.97 -1.35 1.36
C LEU A 108 -9.50 -1.51 1.37
N SER A 109 -10.21 -0.71 0.56
CA SER A 109 -11.67 -0.78 0.42
C SER A 109 -12.11 -2.11 -0.21
N TYR A 110 -11.47 -2.54 -1.29
CA TYR A 110 -11.74 -3.81 -1.95
C TYR A 110 -11.44 -5.01 -1.05
N ILE A 111 -10.32 -4.98 -0.32
CA ILE A 111 -9.97 -6.00 0.67
C ILE A 111 -10.99 -6.01 1.82
N SER A 112 -11.45 -4.84 2.27
CA SER A 112 -12.48 -4.75 3.31
C SER A 112 -13.83 -5.31 2.86
N ALA A 113 -14.21 -5.10 1.60
CA ALA A 113 -15.40 -5.69 1.00
C ALA A 113 -15.31 -7.22 0.93
N LEU A 114 -14.16 -7.77 0.51
CA LEU A 114 -13.86 -9.21 0.58
C LEU A 114 -14.00 -9.73 2.00
N GLY A 115 -13.40 -9.03 2.97
CA GLY A 115 -13.50 -9.36 4.39
C GLY A 115 -14.93 -9.37 4.91
N ALA A 116 -15.80 -8.45 4.46
CA ALA A 116 -17.21 -8.45 4.85
C ALA A 116 -17.99 -9.66 4.31
N HIS A 117 -17.62 -10.16 3.12
CA HIS A 117 -18.25 -11.28 2.43
C HIS A 117 -17.42 -12.58 2.50
N ARG A 118 -16.71 -12.79 3.61
CA ARG A 118 -15.85 -13.97 3.84
C ARG A 118 -16.61 -15.29 4.13
N THR A 119 -17.68 -15.55 3.38
CA THR A 119 -18.43 -16.81 3.43
C THR A 119 -17.63 -17.93 2.77
N ARG A 120 -17.82 -19.17 3.22
CA ARG A 120 -17.15 -20.33 2.63
C ARG A 120 -17.56 -20.45 1.16
N ILE A 121 -16.59 -20.75 0.30
CA ILE A 121 -16.81 -21.04 -1.12
C ILE A 121 -16.74 -22.56 -1.27
N ASP A 122 -17.85 -23.18 -1.64
CA ASP A 122 -17.95 -24.65 -1.77
C ASP A 122 -17.59 -25.15 -3.18
N ASP A 123 -17.70 -24.30 -4.21
CA ASP A 123 -17.27 -24.64 -5.57
C ASP A 123 -15.74 -24.68 -5.70
N GLU A 124 -15.21 -25.84 -6.09
CA GLU A 124 -13.76 -26.09 -6.19
C GLU A 124 -13.11 -25.25 -7.29
N ALA A 125 -13.80 -25.03 -8.41
CA ALA A 125 -13.28 -24.24 -9.52
C ALA A 125 -13.11 -22.76 -9.13
N THR A 126 -14.11 -22.19 -8.46
CA THR A 126 -14.08 -20.84 -7.88
C THR A 126 -13.02 -20.73 -6.80
N HIS A 127 -12.92 -21.72 -5.91
CA HIS A 127 -11.89 -21.72 -4.87
C HIS A 127 -10.48 -21.68 -5.47
N LYS A 128 -10.23 -22.49 -6.51
CA LYS A 128 -8.97 -22.48 -7.25
C LYS A 128 -8.70 -21.13 -7.91
N LEU A 129 -9.70 -20.52 -8.55
CA LEU A 129 -9.55 -19.19 -9.17
C LEU A 129 -9.21 -18.11 -8.14
N VAL A 130 -9.85 -18.12 -6.97
CA VAL A 130 -9.54 -17.19 -5.87
C VAL A 130 -8.10 -17.38 -5.38
N LEU A 131 -7.63 -18.61 -5.25
CA LEU A 131 -6.24 -18.92 -4.86
C LEU A 131 -5.23 -18.50 -5.93
N ASP A 132 -5.52 -18.76 -7.21
CA ASP A 132 -4.69 -18.33 -8.34
C ASP A 132 -4.54 -16.80 -8.35
N ALA A 133 -5.66 -16.08 -8.24
CA ALA A 133 -5.69 -14.62 -8.20
C ALA A 133 -4.95 -14.07 -6.98
N HIS A 134 -5.19 -14.64 -5.80
CA HIS A 134 -4.47 -14.25 -4.58
C HIS A 134 -2.97 -14.44 -4.72
N ARG A 135 -2.50 -15.57 -5.28
CA ARG A 135 -1.07 -15.83 -5.47
C ARG A 135 -0.43 -14.75 -6.34
N VAL A 136 -1.04 -14.44 -7.48
CA VAL A 136 -0.52 -13.40 -8.39
C VAL A 136 -0.53 -12.03 -7.71
N ILE A 137 -1.65 -11.62 -7.10
CA ILE A 137 -1.73 -10.34 -6.37
C ILE A 137 -0.66 -10.28 -5.26
N HIS A 138 -0.47 -11.36 -4.53
CA HIS A 138 0.53 -11.45 -3.45
C HIS A 138 1.95 -11.26 -3.99
N GLU A 139 2.32 -11.97 -5.06
CA GLU A 139 3.62 -11.83 -5.73
C GLU A 139 3.86 -10.38 -6.20
N HIS A 140 2.85 -9.72 -6.76
CA HIS A 140 2.96 -8.32 -7.16
C HIS A 140 3.10 -7.35 -5.99
N LEU A 141 2.32 -7.52 -4.92
CA LEU A 141 2.41 -6.66 -3.73
C LEU A 141 3.74 -6.84 -3.00
N ASP A 142 4.30 -8.06 -3.00
CA ASP A 142 5.63 -8.33 -2.45
C ASP A 142 6.72 -7.63 -3.26
N ALA A 143 6.67 -7.76 -4.60
CA ALA A 143 7.60 -7.05 -5.48
C ALA A 143 7.50 -5.51 -5.35
N LEU A 144 6.30 -4.95 -5.23
CA LEU A 144 6.10 -3.51 -4.99
C LEU A 144 6.70 -3.07 -3.67
N ASN A 145 6.52 -3.87 -2.61
CA ASN A 145 7.07 -3.61 -1.30
C ASN A 145 8.61 -3.58 -1.38
N ASP A 146 9.22 -4.59 -2.00
CA ASP A 146 10.67 -4.67 -2.21
C ASP A 146 11.20 -3.50 -3.06
N GLN A 147 10.48 -3.12 -4.11
CA GLN A 147 10.83 -1.99 -4.97
C GLN A 147 10.89 -0.68 -4.19
N LEU A 148 9.87 -0.41 -3.37
CA LEU A 148 9.76 0.80 -2.55
C LEU A 148 10.77 0.80 -1.39
N TYR A 149 11.09 -0.37 -0.81
CA TYR A 149 12.08 -0.50 0.26
C TYR A 149 13.51 -0.38 -0.23
N SER A 150 13.84 -1.10 -1.32
CA SER A 150 15.21 -1.25 -1.83
C SER A 150 15.58 -0.18 -2.85
N HIS A 151 14.63 0.67 -3.25
CA HIS A 151 14.81 1.70 -4.29
C HIS A 151 15.34 1.15 -5.61
N GLN A 152 15.01 -0.11 -5.93
CA GLN A 152 15.44 -0.74 -7.17
C GLN A 152 14.57 -0.24 -8.34
N GLU A 153 15.20 0.14 -9.45
CA GLU A 153 14.48 0.61 -10.64
C GLU A 153 13.66 -0.50 -11.31
N GLN A 154 14.01 -1.78 -11.06
CA GLN A 154 13.37 -2.93 -11.68
C GLN A 154 13.25 -4.08 -10.67
N CYS A 155 12.03 -4.37 -10.23
CA CYS A 155 11.69 -5.69 -9.75
C CYS A 155 11.18 -6.49 -10.95
N GLU A 156 11.91 -7.54 -11.35
CA GLU A 156 11.41 -8.50 -12.35
C GLU A 156 10.23 -9.29 -11.76
N VAL A 157 9.02 -8.75 -11.85
CA VAL A 157 7.82 -9.59 -11.76
C VAL A 157 7.76 -10.38 -13.07
N LYS A 158 8.20 -11.64 -13.02
CA LYS A 158 8.34 -12.52 -14.20
C LYS A 158 7.06 -12.70 -15.02
N ASN A 159 5.89 -12.30 -14.50
CA ASN A 159 4.61 -12.27 -15.20
C ASN A 159 3.80 -11.03 -14.76
N ALA A 160 4.19 -9.83 -15.20
CA ALA A 160 3.53 -8.59 -14.80
C ALA A 160 2.03 -8.49 -15.21
N TYR A 161 1.62 -9.34 -16.15
CA TYR A 161 0.23 -9.46 -16.60
C TYR A 161 -0.01 -10.89 -17.13
N ASP A 162 -0.95 -11.59 -16.51
CA ASP A 162 -1.51 -12.87 -16.95
C ASP A 162 -2.86 -12.61 -17.65
N PRO A 163 -2.92 -12.65 -18.99
CA PRO A 163 -4.16 -12.43 -19.74
C PRO A 163 -5.21 -13.52 -19.52
N GLU A 164 -4.79 -14.75 -19.19
CA GLU A 164 -5.71 -15.85 -18.95
C GLU A 164 -6.38 -15.67 -17.58
N LEU A 165 -5.63 -15.26 -16.56
CA LEU A 165 -6.19 -14.91 -15.27
C LEU A 165 -7.15 -13.71 -15.36
N ASP A 166 -6.79 -12.67 -16.11
CA ASP A 166 -7.65 -11.49 -16.32
C ASP A 166 -8.99 -11.88 -16.95
N LYS A 167 -8.95 -12.73 -17.98
CA LYS A 167 -10.13 -13.29 -18.64
C LYS A 167 -10.97 -14.11 -17.66
N ARG A 168 -10.37 -15.04 -16.94
CA ARG A 168 -11.08 -15.88 -15.96
C ARG A 168 -11.74 -15.07 -14.83
N LEU A 169 -11.12 -13.97 -14.41
CA LEU A 169 -11.68 -13.06 -13.39
C LEU A 169 -12.80 -12.14 -13.93
N SER A 170 -12.82 -11.86 -15.23
CA SER A 170 -13.84 -11.03 -15.88
C SER A 170 -15.03 -11.83 -16.44
N GLU A 171 -14.90 -13.14 -16.62
CA GLU A 171 -15.99 -14.04 -16.98
C GLU A 171 -17.00 -14.19 -15.83
N TRP A 172 -18.03 -13.34 -15.83
CA TRP A 172 -19.12 -13.39 -14.86
C TRP A 172 -20.17 -14.41 -15.28
N ARG A 173 -20.46 -15.39 -14.42
CA ARG A 173 -21.49 -16.39 -14.69
C ARG A 173 -22.79 -15.93 -14.06
N GLU A 174 -23.87 -15.92 -14.83
CA GLU A 174 -25.21 -15.54 -14.31
C GLU A 174 -25.69 -16.48 -13.19
N GLU A 175 -25.19 -17.72 -13.21
CA GLU A 175 -25.49 -18.79 -12.24
C GLU A 175 -24.74 -18.65 -10.91
N ASP A 176 -23.71 -17.79 -10.82
CA ASP A 176 -22.91 -17.65 -9.60
C ASP A 176 -23.71 -16.99 -8.47
N GLU A 177 -23.51 -17.49 -7.24
CA GLU A 177 -24.01 -16.83 -6.04
C GLU A 177 -23.55 -15.36 -6.00
N SER A 178 -24.40 -14.48 -5.47
CA SER A 178 -24.09 -13.04 -5.37
C SER A 178 -22.80 -12.77 -4.57
N SER A 179 -22.52 -13.61 -3.57
CA SER A 179 -21.29 -13.61 -2.76
C SER A 179 -20.05 -13.90 -3.60
N VAL A 180 -20.09 -14.94 -4.43
CA VAL A 180 -18.98 -15.35 -5.31
C VAL A 180 -18.68 -14.28 -6.35
N ARG A 181 -19.72 -13.74 -7.01
CA ARG A 181 -19.56 -12.65 -7.99
C ARG A 181 -18.88 -11.43 -7.37
N MET A 182 -19.31 -11.04 -6.18
CA MET A 182 -18.67 -9.95 -5.44
C MET A 182 -17.19 -10.24 -5.18
N VAL A 183 -16.85 -11.43 -4.70
CA VAL A 183 -15.46 -11.82 -4.41
C VAL A 183 -14.58 -11.74 -5.67
N LEU A 184 -15.01 -12.35 -6.77
CA LEU A 184 -14.27 -12.34 -8.02
C LEU A 184 -14.13 -10.92 -8.58
N GLN A 185 -15.19 -10.11 -8.49
CA GLN A 185 -15.14 -8.71 -8.91
C GLN A 185 -14.12 -7.90 -8.10
N GLN A 186 -14.09 -8.03 -6.77
CA GLN A 186 -13.11 -7.31 -5.94
C GLN A 186 -11.69 -7.75 -6.26
N LEU A 187 -11.44 -9.04 -6.44
CA LEU A 187 -10.12 -9.55 -6.85
C LEU A 187 -9.70 -9.04 -8.24
N HIS A 188 -10.64 -8.97 -9.18
CA HIS A 188 -10.40 -8.41 -10.50
C HIS A 188 -10.03 -6.91 -10.45
N LEU A 189 -10.74 -6.13 -9.62
CA LEU A 189 -10.41 -4.71 -9.42
C LEU A 189 -9.02 -4.52 -8.80
N ILE A 190 -8.66 -5.34 -7.81
CA ILE A 190 -7.32 -5.34 -7.21
C ILE A 190 -6.27 -5.72 -8.26
N TYR A 191 -6.53 -6.73 -9.08
CA TYR A 191 -5.60 -7.18 -10.12
C TYR A 191 -5.36 -6.08 -11.17
N ARG A 192 -6.43 -5.43 -11.66
CA ARG A 192 -6.35 -4.40 -12.71
C ARG A 192 -5.64 -3.11 -12.30
N MET A 193 -5.53 -2.83 -11.00
CA MET A 193 -4.81 -1.65 -10.52
C MET A 193 -3.31 -1.89 -10.28
N LEU A 194 -2.84 -3.14 -10.29
CA LEU A 194 -1.42 -3.48 -10.07
C LEU A 194 -0.45 -2.81 -11.06
N PRO A 195 -0.74 -2.73 -12.39
CA PRO A 195 0.18 -2.09 -13.33
C PRO A 195 0.44 -0.60 -13.03
N GLU A 196 -0.60 0.11 -12.58
CA GLU A 196 -0.48 1.51 -12.19
C GLU A 196 0.35 1.65 -10.90
N LEU A 197 0.15 0.77 -9.92
CA LEU A 197 0.99 0.74 -8.70
C LEU A 197 2.47 0.51 -9.03
N HIS A 198 2.78 -0.40 -9.96
CA HIS A 198 4.15 -0.64 -10.45
C HIS A 198 4.74 0.57 -11.17
N THR A 199 3.92 1.27 -11.96
CA THR A 199 4.33 2.51 -12.63
C THR A 199 4.70 3.60 -11.62
N LEU A 200 3.87 3.79 -10.59
CA LEU A 200 4.13 4.77 -9.53
C LEU A 200 5.37 4.38 -8.71
N ALA A 201 5.50 3.12 -8.30
CA ALA A 201 6.66 2.62 -7.55
C ALA A 201 7.97 2.85 -8.31
N THR A 202 7.96 2.66 -9.64
CA THR A 202 9.13 2.95 -10.50
C THR A 202 9.48 4.44 -10.50
N LYS A 203 8.49 5.33 -10.65
CA LYS A 203 8.72 6.78 -10.59
C LYS A 203 9.32 7.22 -9.26
N PHE A 204 8.89 6.59 -8.18
CA PHE A 204 9.40 6.81 -6.84
C PHE A 204 10.84 6.31 -6.67
N ALA A 205 11.18 5.12 -7.17
CA ALA A 205 12.54 4.57 -7.13
C ALA A 205 13.56 5.43 -7.91
N VAL A 206 13.19 5.88 -9.13
CA VAL A 206 14.05 6.72 -9.98
C VAL A 206 14.39 8.06 -9.31
N LYS A 207 13.42 8.68 -8.62
CA LYS A 207 13.64 9.99 -7.99
C LYS A 207 14.57 9.94 -6.78
N VAL A 208 14.51 8.87 -5.97
CA VAL A 208 15.46 8.72 -4.84
C VAL A 208 16.92 8.65 -5.30
N LYS A 209 17.15 8.08 -6.48
CA LYS A 209 18.49 8.01 -7.08
C LYS A 209 19.00 9.38 -7.52
N ILE A 210 18.12 10.27 -7.98
CA ILE A 210 18.47 11.64 -8.41
C ILE A 210 18.82 12.52 -7.20
N ASP A 211 18.09 12.38 -6.09
CA ASP A 211 18.32 13.15 -4.86
C ASP A 211 19.58 12.70 -4.07
N LYS A 212 20.23 11.61 -4.48
CA LYS A 212 21.60 11.23 -4.07
C LYS A 212 22.60 11.59 -5.18
N PRO A 213 23.06 12.84 -5.33
CA PRO A 213 24.14 13.13 -6.24
C PRO A 213 25.42 12.44 -5.72
N PHE A 214 26.19 11.84 -6.63
CA PHE A 214 27.53 11.28 -6.45
C PHE A 214 28.20 11.75 -5.15
N GLU A 215 28.22 10.90 -4.12
CA GLU A 215 29.28 10.99 -3.13
C GLU A 215 30.58 10.70 -3.89
N THR A 216 31.29 11.79 -4.19
CA THR A 216 32.58 11.81 -4.85
C THR A 216 33.48 10.74 -4.24
N GLU A 217 33.88 9.77 -5.07
CA GLU A 217 35.09 8.98 -4.85
C GLU A 217 36.26 9.97 -4.69
N ALA A 218 36.59 10.26 -3.44
CA ALA A 218 37.81 10.97 -3.07
C ALA A 218 38.33 10.39 -1.75
N SER A 219 38.97 9.23 -1.84
CA SER A 219 40.17 8.85 -1.07
C SER A 219 40.78 7.58 -1.65
#